data_AF-A0A6J4UU21-F1
#
_entry.id   AF-A0A6J4UU21-F1
#
_cell.length_a   1.000
_cell.length_b   1.000
_cell.length_c   1.000
_cell.angle_alpha   90.00
_cell.angle_beta   90.00
_cell.angle_gamma   90.00
#
_symmetry.space_group_name_H-M   'P 1'
#
loop_
_entity.id
_entity.type
_entity.pdbx_description
1 polymer ?
#
loop_
_entity_poly.entity_id
_entity_poly.type
_entity_poly.pdbx_seq_one_letter_code
_entity_poly.pdbx_strand_id
1 'polypeptide(L)'
;MTDAAPTPDTVRRRLYLVRWVALADALLLVALVSASLLDRRDLVSVLGPVHGGNFLLLVVLTYTGAADGLWGWWFLAATVFSGGPLGAFIGERVILRSLAQGADAAEVRA
;
A
#
# COMPACT_ATOMS: atom_id res chain seq x y z
N MET A 1 23.63 3.48 -16.19
CA MET A 1 22.76 3.03 -15.09
C MET A 1 22.08 1.79 -15.61
N THR A 2 22.41 0.61 -15.09
CA THR A 2 22.08 -0.67 -15.73
C THR A 2 20.56 -0.89 -15.69
N ASP A 3 19.91 -0.83 -16.86
CA ASP A 3 18.49 -1.18 -17.10
C ASP A 3 18.26 -2.69 -16.94
N ALA A 4 18.64 -3.26 -15.80
CA ALA A 4 18.23 -4.61 -15.44
C ALA A 4 16.77 -4.54 -15.00
N ALA A 5 15.89 -5.18 -15.76
CA ALA A 5 14.49 -5.31 -15.39
C ALA A 5 14.37 -5.84 -13.94
N PRO A 6 13.46 -5.28 -13.12
CA PRO A 6 13.37 -5.63 -11.71
C PRO A 6 13.12 -7.13 -11.55
N THR A 7 13.93 -7.78 -10.70
CA THR A 7 13.79 -9.21 -10.46
C THR A 7 12.50 -9.51 -9.67
N PRO A 8 11.86 -10.68 -9.90
CA PRO A 8 10.65 -11.07 -9.18
C PRO A 8 10.79 -11.01 -7.65
N ASP A 9 11.97 -11.34 -7.13
CA ASP A 9 12.26 -11.30 -5.69
C ASP A 9 12.29 -9.88 -5.12
N THR A 10 12.76 -8.90 -5.92
CA THR A 10 12.78 -7.49 -5.53
C THR A 10 11.37 -6.93 -5.45
N VAL A 11 10.53 -7.25 -6.43
CA VAL A 11 9.11 -6.88 -6.45
C VAL A 11 8.39 -7.49 -5.25
N ARG A 12 8.57 -8.80 -5.01
CA ARG A 12 7.95 -9.52 -3.89
C ARG A 12 8.34 -8.94 -2.53
N ARG A 13 9.63 -8.64 -2.32
CA ARG A 13 10.11 -8.05 -1.07
C ARG A 13 9.47 -6.68 -0.79
N ARG A 14 9.36 -5.82 -1.81
CA ARG A 14 8.71 -4.50 -1.67
C ARG A 14 7.21 -4.62 -1.44
N LEU A 15 6.52 -5.54 -2.13
CA LEU A 15 5.11 -5.83 -1.86
C LEU A 15 4.86 -6.29 -0.42
N TYR A 16 5.73 -7.15 0.14
CA TYR A 16 5.61 -7.54 1.55
C TYR A 16 5.74 -6.34 2.50
N LEU A 17 6.64 -5.41 2.20
CA LEU A 17 6.81 -4.19 2.99
C LEU A 17 5.54 -3.32 2.91
N VAL A 18 5.05 -3.06 1.70
CA VAL A 18 3.78 -2.35 1.48
C VAL A 18 2.63 -3.02 2.23
N ARG A 19 2.54 -4.35 2.19
CA ARG A 19 1.50 -5.12 2.90
C ARG A 19 1.56 -4.93 4.40
N TRP A 20 2.74 -5.03 5.01
CA TRP A 20 2.88 -4.85 6.45
C TRP A 20 2.52 -3.42 6.88
N VAL A 21 2.94 -2.41 6.12
CA VAL A 21 2.58 -1.01 6.38
C VAL A 21 1.08 -0.79 6.20
N ALA A 22 0.46 -1.37 5.16
CA ALA A 22 -0.97 -1.29 4.94
C ALA A 22 -1.78 -1.98 6.05
N LEU A 23 -1.30 -3.12 6.56
CA LEU A 23 -1.94 -3.82 7.68
C LEU A 23 -1.86 -2.97 8.95
N ALA A 24 -0.69 -2.39 9.25
CA ALA A 24 -0.55 -1.47 10.37
C ALA A 24 -1.49 -0.26 10.21
N ASP A 25 -1.61 0.28 8.99
CA ASP A 25 -2.51 1.38 8.67
C ASP A 25 -3.96 1.04 8.96
N ALA A 26 -4.40 -0.15 8.55
CA ALA A 26 -5.74 -0.64 8.77
C ALA A 26 -6.08 -0.74 10.25
N LEU A 27 -5.15 -1.29 11.04
CA LEU A 27 -5.32 -1.44 12.48
C LEU A 27 -5.37 -0.08 13.17
N LEU A 28 -4.50 0.86 12.76
CA LEU A 28 -4.50 2.24 13.25
C LEU A 28 -5.81 2.94 12.93
N LEU A 29 -6.33 2.79 11.70
CA LEU A 29 -7.61 3.36 11.30
C LEU A 29 -8.77 2.78 12.13
N VAL A 30 -8.81 1.46 12.33
CA VAL A 30 -9.84 0.82 13.18
C VAL A 30 -9.76 1.33 14.61
N ALA A 31 -8.56 1.46 15.18
CA ALA A 31 -8.36 2.00 16.51
C ALA A 31 -8.80 3.46 16.61
N LEU A 32 -8.44 4.29 15.62
CA LEU A 32 -8.81 5.71 15.55
C LEU A 32 -10.32 5.90 15.46
N VAL A 33 -10.99 5.15 14.58
CA VAL A 33 -12.45 5.18 14.43
C VAL A 33 -13.12 4.73 15.74
N SER A 34 -12.63 3.65 16.34
CA SER A 34 -13.17 3.16 17.62
C SER A 34 -13.00 4.17 18.75
N ALA A 35 -11.83 4.81 18.86
CA ALA A 35 -11.57 5.88 19.82
C ALA A 35 -12.49 7.10 19.57
N SER A 36 -12.71 7.46 18.31
CA SER A 36 -13.63 8.54 17.93
C SER A 36 -15.08 8.22 18.30
N LEU A 37 -15.54 6.99 18.09
CA LEU A 37 -16.91 6.57 18.43
C LEU A 37 -17.14 6.53 19.95
N LEU A 38 -16.09 6.29 20.73
CA LEU A 38 -16.12 6.30 22.20
C LEU A 38 -15.83 7.70 22.80
N ASP A 39 -15.76 8.75 21.97
CA ASP A 39 -15.42 10.14 22.31
C ASP A 39 -14.11 10.28 23.13
N ARG A 40 -13.13 9.39 22.88
CA ARG A 40 -11.81 9.37 23.52
C ARG A 40 -10.84 10.33 22.82
N ARG A 41 -11.03 11.63 23.06
CA ARG A 41 -10.27 12.72 22.40
C ARG A 41 -8.76 12.64 22.63
N ASP A 42 -8.35 12.18 23.81
CA ASP A 42 -6.97 11.88 24.15
C ASP A 42 -6.35 10.85 23.20
N LEU A 43 -7.03 9.73 22.96
CA LEU A 43 -6.56 8.70 22.03
C LEU A 43 -6.61 9.19 20.58
N VAL A 44 -7.66 9.90 20.18
CA VAL A 44 -7.77 10.47 18.82
C VAL A 44 -6.62 11.44 18.52
N SER A 45 -6.20 12.24 19.51
CA SER A 45 -5.10 13.21 19.35
C SER A 45 -3.75 12.55 19.07
N VAL A 46 -3.57 11.29 19.49
CA VAL A 46 -2.35 10.51 19.27
C VAL A 46 -2.49 9.60 18.04
N LEU A 47 -3.60 8.86 17.96
CA LEU A 47 -3.86 7.92 16.87
C LEU A 47 -4.01 8.62 15.53
N GLY A 48 -4.57 9.83 15.49
CA GLY A 48 -4.76 10.60 14.26
C GLY A 48 -3.43 10.89 13.55
N PRO A 49 -2.46 11.55 14.22
CA PRO A 49 -1.13 11.77 13.66
C PRO A 49 -0.36 10.48 13.34
N VAL A 50 -0.45 9.45 14.19
CA VAL A 50 0.24 8.17 13.95
C VAL A 50 -0.31 7.47 12.71
N HIS A 51 -1.64 7.41 12.58
CA HIS A 51 -2.30 6.87 11.39
C HIS A 51 -1.95 7.70 10.14
N GLY A 52 -2.09 9.04 10.22
CA GLY A 52 -1.76 9.92 9.10
C GLY A 52 -0.31 9.77 8.62
N GLY A 53 0.65 9.64 9.55
CA GLY A 53 2.05 9.39 9.23
C GLY A 53 2.27 8.04 8.55
N ASN A 54 1.62 6.98 9.02
CA ASN A 54 1.71 5.65 8.41
C ASN A 54 1.06 5.61 7.02
N PHE A 55 -0.06 6.32 6.82
CA PHE A 55 -0.70 6.48 5.52
C PHE A 55 0.24 7.19 4.53
N LEU A 56 0.91 8.27 4.94
CA LEU A 56 1.91 8.95 4.10
C LEU A 56 3.08 8.05 3.74
N LEU A 57 3.56 7.21 4.68
CA LEU A 57 4.57 6.20 4.38
C LEU A 57 4.08 5.22 3.31
N LEU A 58 2.84 4.75 3.40
CA LEU A 58 2.24 3.86 2.42
C LEU A 58 2.14 4.50 1.03
N VAL A 59 1.78 5.78 0.95
CA VAL A 59 1.76 6.57 -0.29
C VAL A 59 3.17 6.67 -0.88
N VAL A 60 4.19 6.96 -0.09
CA VAL A 60 5.58 7.05 -0.57
C VAL A 60 6.07 5.70 -1.10
N LEU A 61 5.76 4.60 -0.42
CA LEU A 61 6.17 3.26 -0.86
C LEU A 61 5.49 2.86 -2.18
N THR A 62 4.19 3.12 -2.32
CA THR A 62 3.44 2.82 -3.54
C THR A 62 3.86 3.72 -4.70
N TYR A 63 4.14 5.00 -4.43
CA TYR A 63 4.70 5.94 -5.39
C TYR A 63 6.08 5.51 -5.88
N THR A 64 7.02 5.24 -4.97
CA THR A 64 8.40 4.87 -5.32
C THR A 64 8.46 3.55 -6.08
N GLY A 65 7.62 2.56 -5.74
CA GLY A 65 7.52 1.34 -6.53
C GLY A 65 6.95 1.54 -7.94
N ALA A 66 6.03 2.50 -8.12
CA ALA A 66 5.53 2.84 -9.45
C ALA A 66 6.59 3.59 -10.28
N ALA A 67 7.30 4.54 -9.66
CA ALA A 67 8.40 5.28 -10.28
C ALA A 67 9.56 4.35 -10.67
N ASP A 68 9.86 3.34 -9.86
CA ASP A 68 10.86 2.30 -10.15
C ASP A 68 10.35 1.23 -11.15
N GLY A 69 9.13 1.40 -11.68
CA GLY A 69 8.55 0.51 -12.69
C GLY A 69 8.15 -0.88 -12.19
N LEU A 70 7.99 -1.06 -10.86
CA LEU A 70 7.65 -2.35 -10.26
C LEU A 70 6.17 -2.72 -10.42
N TRP A 71 5.30 -1.71 -10.49
CA TRP A 71 3.85 -1.83 -10.68
C TRP A 71 3.30 -0.55 -11.33
N GLY A 72 2.04 -0.56 -11.77
CA GLY A 72 1.39 0.61 -12.40
C GLY A 72 1.02 1.72 -11.41
N TRP A 73 0.86 2.94 -11.93
CA TRP A 73 0.38 4.11 -11.18
C TRP A 73 -1.03 3.92 -10.60
N TRP A 74 -1.81 2.98 -11.15
CA TRP A 74 -3.11 2.60 -10.62
C TRP A 74 -3.01 2.12 -9.16
N PHE A 75 -1.91 1.50 -8.73
CA PHE A 75 -1.77 1.00 -7.36
C PHE A 75 -1.65 2.14 -6.34
N LEU A 76 -0.92 3.20 -6.71
CA LEU A 76 -0.90 4.45 -5.95
C LEU A 76 -2.30 5.06 -5.90
N ALA A 77 -2.99 5.17 -7.04
CA ALA A 77 -4.34 5.71 -7.09
C ALA A 77 -5.31 4.88 -6.20
N ALA A 78 -5.29 3.55 -6.31
CA ALA A 78 -6.09 2.66 -5.48
C ALA A 78 -5.80 2.87 -3.99
N THR A 79 -4.53 3.01 -3.60
CA THR A 79 -4.12 3.26 -2.21
C THR A 79 -4.66 4.60 -1.70
N VAL A 80 -4.52 5.67 -2.47
CA VAL A 80 -4.99 7.02 -2.09
C VAL A 80 -6.51 7.09 -2.01
N PHE A 81 -7.23 6.58 -3.02
CA PHE A 81 -8.70 6.71 -3.09
C PHE A 81 -9.45 5.77 -2.15
N SER A 82 -8.87 4.64 -1.79
CA SER A 82 -9.49 3.68 -0.87
C SER A 82 -9.25 4.01 0.61
N GLY A 83 -8.52 5.09 0.91
CA GLY A 83 -8.12 5.44 2.26
C GLY A 83 -7.02 4.53 2.83
N GLY A 84 -6.22 3.88 1.98
CA GLY A 84 -5.05 3.07 2.34
C GLY A 84 -5.30 1.55 2.30
N PRO A 85 -5.93 0.95 3.33
CA PRO A 85 -5.98 -0.50 3.50
C PRO A 85 -6.71 -1.27 2.39
N LEU A 86 -7.86 -0.77 1.94
CA LEU A 86 -8.72 -1.52 1.02
C LEU A 86 -8.10 -1.62 -0.38
N GLY A 87 -7.51 -0.53 -0.88
CA GLY A 87 -6.81 -0.50 -2.16
C GLY A 87 -5.49 -1.25 -2.12
N ALA A 88 -4.78 -1.24 -0.99
CA ALA A 88 -3.59 -2.04 -0.78
C ALA A 88 -3.88 -3.55 -0.88
N PHE A 89 -4.95 -4.02 -0.23
CA PHE A 89 -5.37 -5.43 -0.27
C PHE A 89 -5.87 -5.88 -1.66
N ILE A 90 -6.63 -5.03 -2.34
CA ILE A 90 -7.09 -5.32 -3.71
C ILE A 90 -5.88 -5.38 -4.66
N GLY A 91 -4.97 -4.40 -4.55
CA GLY A 91 -3.78 -4.34 -5.39
C GLY A 91 -2.86 -5.55 -5.21
N GLU A 92 -2.60 -5.96 -3.97
CA GLU A 92 -1.82 -7.16 -3.67
C GLU A 92 -2.43 -8.41 -4.33
N ARG A 93 -3.75 -8.61 -4.19
CA ARG A 93 -4.42 -9.80 -4.75
C ARG A 93 -4.42 -9.82 -6.27
N VAL A 94 -4.57 -8.67 -6.92
CA VAL A 94 -4.53 -8.57 -8.37
C VAL A 94 -3.12 -8.90 -8.87
N ILE A 95 -2.09 -8.26 -8.31
CA ILE A 95 -0.70 -8.45 -8.72
C ILE A 95 -0.23 -9.90 -8.48
N LEU A 96 -0.57 -10.50 -7.33
CA LEU A 96 -0.23 -11.89 -7.04
C LEU A 96 -0.93 -12.88 -7.98
N ARG A 97 -2.16 -12.61 -8.42
CA ARG A 97 -2.86 -13.43 -9.42
C ARG A 97 -2.23 -13.31 -10.80
N SER A 98 -1.90 -12.09 -11.23
CA SER A 98 -1.24 -11.85 -12.51
C SER A 98 0.11 -12.57 -12.60
N LEU A 99 0.90 -12.55 -11.52
CA LEU A 99 2.16 -13.30 -11.43
C LEU A 99 1.95 -14.82 -11.44
N ALA A 100 0.87 -15.33 -10.83
CA ALA A 100 0.53 -16.75 -10.85
C ALA A 100 0.02 -17.23 -12.23
N GLN A 101 -0.50 -16.31 -13.04
CA GLN A 101 -1.05 -16.58 -14.37
C GLN A 101 -0.05 -16.36 -15.51
N GLY A 102 1.18 -15.90 -15.20
CA GLY A 102 2.19 -15.60 -16.22
C GLY A 102 1.84 -14.36 -17.07
N ALA A 103 1.01 -13.47 -16.53
CA ALA A 103 0.61 -12.24 -17.20
C ALA A 103 1.85 -11.35 -17.45
N ASP A 104 1.91 -10.78 -18.64
CA ASP A 104 3.07 -10.03 -19.10
C ASP A 104 3.21 -8.73 -18.28
N ALA A 105 4.44 -8.27 -18.08
CA ALA A 105 4.71 -7.12 -17.20
C ALA A 105 4.00 -5.82 -17.66
N ALA A 106 3.62 -5.76 -18.94
CA ALA A 106 2.80 -4.69 -19.52
C ALA A 106 1.36 -4.66 -18.97
N GLU A 107 0.76 -5.82 -18.70
CA GLU A 107 -0.63 -5.95 -18.25
C GLU A 107 -0.79 -5.56 -16.77
N VAL A 108 0.27 -5.75 -15.97
CA VAL A 108 0.32 -5.31 -14.56
C VAL A 108 0.59 -3.81 -14.44
N ARG A 109 1.19 -3.21 -15.48
CA ARG A 109 1.55 -1.79 -15.54
C ARG A 109 0.45 -0.90 -16.12
N ALA A 110 -0.45 -1.46 -16.94
CA ALA A 110 -1.64 -0.79 -17.48
C ALA A 110 -2.63 -0.41 -16.38
#